data_AF-A0A8T1WXR0-F1
#
_entry.id   AF-A0A8T1WXR0-F1
#
_cell.length_a   1.000
_cell.length_b   1.000
_cell.length_c   1.000
_cell.angle_alpha   90.00
_cell.angle_beta   90.00
_cell.angle_gamma   90.00
#
_symmetry.space_group_name_H-M   'P 1'
#
loop_
_entity.id
_entity.type
_entity.pdbx_description
1 polymer ?
#
loop_
_entity_poly.entity_id
_entity_poly.type
_entity_poly.pdbx_seq_one_letter_code
_entity_poly.pdbx_strand_id
1 'polypeptide(L)'
;MIPLQDPAAGWSANYGVWIRSFIVTAMFANGVIVQAKYMTSGCVISLRQQLCLVLCTTALETVLAMIVAANVWFPIPFAILTMTPTFYPVLIALFYAIVGLPVIREILNHSDTLQQYKKYSRAQQVMAIIYPAYQVLFHAARRTKYELPVTFLLPVIKLFLKTNVQRHLSHMEDIMPEAVIFSVDLFNALQSVFYVVFTAALPPF
;
A
#
# COMPACT_ATOMS: atom_id res chain seq x y z
N MET A 1 -2.45 -21.99 4.85
CA MET A 1 -2.38 -20.60 5.36
C MET A 1 -1.41 -20.58 6.54
N ILE A 2 -0.42 -19.69 6.55
CA ILE A 2 0.51 -19.56 7.70
C ILE A 2 -0.31 -19.05 8.90
N PRO A 3 -0.30 -19.67 10.08
CA PRO A 3 -1.09 -19.21 11.23
C PRO A 3 -0.63 -17.83 11.73
N LEU A 4 -1.58 -17.00 12.17
CA LEU A 4 -1.30 -15.72 12.83
C LEU A 4 -0.66 -16.02 14.19
N GLN A 5 0.58 -15.58 14.37
CA GLN A 5 1.28 -15.68 15.66
C GLN A 5 0.87 -14.50 16.55
N ASP A 6 1.01 -14.67 17.87
CA ASP A 6 0.69 -13.60 18.82
C ASP A 6 1.65 -12.41 18.59
N PRO A 7 1.13 -11.20 18.27
CA PRO A 7 1.96 -10.02 18.07
C PRO A 7 2.71 -9.59 19.34
N ALA A 8 2.26 -9.99 20.53
CA ALA A 8 2.98 -9.78 21.78
C ALA A 8 4.32 -10.54 21.84
N ALA A 9 4.48 -11.61 21.04
CA ALA A 9 5.73 -12.35 20.92
C ALA A 9 6.83 -11.55 20.18
N GLY A 10 6.51 -10.37 19.63
CA GLY A 10 7.46 -9.46 19.03
C GLY A 10 7.77 -9.75 17.56
N TRP A 11 8.51 -8.84 16.95
CA TRP A 11 8.72 -8.79 15.50
C TRP A 11 9.47 -10.01 14.92
N SER A 12 10.41 -10.58 15.69
CA SER A 12 11.26 -11.70 15.25
C SER A 12 10.54 -13.06 15.34
N ALA A 13 9.58 -13.20 16.26
CA ALA A 13 8.76 -14.40 16.38
C ALA A 13 7.69 -14.49 15.28
N ASN A 14 7.29 -13.35 14.70
CA ASN A 14 6.17 -13.20 13.77
C ASN A 14 6.58 -13.31 12.28
N TYR A 15 7.21 -14.42 11.87
CA TYR A 15 7.73 -14.59 10.50
C TYR A 15 6.63 -14.56 9.41
N GLY A 16 5.41 -14.97 9.75
CA GLY A 16 4.28 -14.97 8.82
C GLY A 16 3.89 -13.56 8.35
N VAL A 17 4.09 -12.54 9.18
CA VAL A 17 3.84 -11.13 8.83
C VAL A 17 4.80 -10.68 7.74
N TRP A 18 6.09 -11.03 7.87
CA TRP A 18 7.12 -10.66 6.89
C TRP A 18 6.92 -11.33 5.53
N ILE A 19 6.56 -12.62 5.51
CA ILE A 19 6.27 -13.34 4.26
C ILE A 19 5.08 -12.72 3.53
N ARG A 20 3.99 -12.43 4.25
CA ARG A 20 2.81 -11.80 3.65
C ARG A 20 3.11 -10.39 3.16
N SER A 21 3.83 -9.61 3.97
CA SER A 21 4.25 -8.25 3.62
C SER A 21 5.11 -8.26 2.37
N PHE A 22 6.05 -9.21 2.26
CA PHE A 22 6.87 -9.39 1.07
C PHE A 22 6.00 -9.64 -0.18
N ILE A 23 5.05 -10.57 -0.11
CA ILE A 23 4.19 -10.89 -1.27
C ILE A 23 3.36 -9.67 -1.69
N VAL A 24 2.71 -9.00 -0.75
CA VAL A 24 1.86 -7.83 -1.04
C VAL A 24 2.68 -6.69 -1.63
N THR A 25 3.85 -6.40 -1.03
CA THR A 25 4.76 -5.36 -1.53
C THR A 25 5.32 -5.70 -2.91
N ALA A 26 5.61 -6.98 -3.19
CA ALA A 26 6.06 -7.40 -4.52
C ALA A 26 4.98 -7.20 -5.59
N MET A 27 3.72 -7.55 -5.29
CA MET A 27 2.59 -7.31 -6.18
C MET A 27 2.40 -5.81 -6.44
N PHE A 28 2.48 -4.99 -5.38
CA PHE A 28 2.37 -3.55 -5.48
C PHE A 28 3.51 -2.94 -6.31
N ALA A 29 4.77 -3.32 -6.03
CA ALA A 29 5.94 -2.87 -6.78
C ALA A 29 5.85 -3.23 -8.26
N ASN A 30 5.44 -4.46 -8.57
CA ASN A 30 5.22 -4.87 -9.95
C ASN A 30 4.14 -4.02 -10.63
N GLY A 31 3.03 -3.73 -9.94
CA GLY A 31 1.98 -2.84 -10.45
C GLY A 31 2.51 -1.44 -10.78
N VAL A 32 3.26 -0.83 -9.86
CA VAL A 32 3.87 0.50 -10.05
C VAL A 32 4.83 0.51 -11.24
N ILE A 33 5.69 -0.51 -11.37
CA ILE A 33 6.65 -0.63 -12.48
C ILE A 33 5.92 -0.81 -13.82
N VAL A 34 4.92 -1.69 -13.87
CA VAL A 34 4.12 -1.93 -15.08
C VAL A 34 3.36 -0.67 -15.49
N GLN A 35 2.74 0.03 -14.55
CA GLN A 35 2.09 1.32 -14.81
C GLN A 35 3.09 2.36 -15.35
N ALA A 36 4.28 2.46 -14.75
CA ALA A 36 5.32 3.37 -15.22
C ALA A 36 5.74 3.05 -16.67
N LYS A 37 5.89 1.77 -17.02
CA LYS A 37 6.22 1.32 -18.39
C LYS A 37 5.15 1.71 -19.41
N TYR A 38 3.86 1.60 -19.07
CA TYR A 38 2.77 1.90 -20.00
C TYR A 38 2.45 3.39 -20.10
N MET A 39 2.64 4.15 -19.03
CA MET A 39 2.26 5.58 -18.99
C MET A 39 3.41 6.53 -19.32
N THR A 40 4.65 6.05 -19.33
CA THR A 40 5.84 6.89 -19.57
C THR A 40 6.51 6.49 -20.87
N SER A 41 6.51 7.40 -21.85
CA SER A 41 7.23 7.17 -23.11
C SER A 41 8.74 7.07 -22.85
N GLY A 42 9.42 6.15 -23.55
CA GLY A 42 10.85 5.91 -23.37
C GLY A 42 11.21 4.97 -22.22
N CYS A 43 10.24 4.49 -21.43
CA CYS A 43 10.46 3.54 -20.34
C CYS A 43 10.59 2.09 -20.85
N VAL A 44 11.78 1.75 -21.37
CA VAL A 44 12.08 0.40 -21.87
C VAL A 44 12.77 -0.41 -20.78
N ILE A 45 12.03 -1.33 -20.17
CA ILE A 45 12.55 -2.22 -19.10
C ILE A 45 12.38 -3.67 -19.53
N SER A 46 13.49 -4.41 -19.57
CA SER A 46 13.48 -5.86 -19.83
C SER A 46 12.81 -6.64 -18.70
N LEU A 47 12.30 -7.85 -18.98
CA LEU A 47 11.70 -8.70 -17.95
C LEU A 47 12.66 -9.00 -16.81
N ARG A 48 13.95 -9.19 -17.11
CA ARG A 48 14.99 -9.44 -16.09
C ARG A 48 15.18 -8.25 -15.16
N GLN A 49 15.27 -7.03 -15.72
CA GLN A 49 15.36 -5.80 -14.92
C GLN A 49 14.10 -5.58 -14.09
N GLN A 50 12.92 -5.85 -14.64
CA GLN A 50 11.65 -5.75 -13.91
C GLN A 50 11.60 -6.73 -12.74
N LEU A 51 11.92 -8.01 -12.95
CA LEU A 51 11.97 -9.00 -11.87
C LEU A 51 13.00 -8.63 -10.80
N CYS A 52 14.19 -8.18 -11.23
CA CYS A 52 15.23 -7.73 -10.32
C CYS A 52 14.77 -6.51 -9.49
N LEU A 53 14.15 -5.51 -10.12
CA LEU A 53 13.59 -4.34 -9.43
C LEU A 53 12.54 -4.75 -8.40
N VAL A 54 11.58 -5.61 -8.76
CA VAL A 54 10.55 -6.07 -7.84
C VAL A 54 11.17 -6.79 -6.65
N LEU A 55 12.05 -7.76 -6.90
CA LEU A 55 12.65 -8.57 -5.84
C LEU A 55 13.54 -7.72 -4.92
N CYS A 56 14.41 -6.88 -5.48
CA CYS A 56 15.31 -6.04 -4.70
C CYS A 56 14.55 -4.98 -3.89
N THR A 57 13.56 -4.31 -4.49
CA THR A 57 12.75 -3.30 -3.79
C THR A 57 11.99 -3.93 -2.64
N THR A 58 11.34 -5.07 -2.91
CA THR A 58 10.54 -5.76 -1.89
C THR A 58 11.41 -6.29 -0.75
N ALA A 59 12.56 -6.89 -1.07
CA ALA A 59 13.49 -7.40 -0.07
C ALA A 59 14.01 -6.26 0.82
N LEU A 60 14.46 -5.15 0.21
CA LEU A 60 14.98 -4.01 0.95
C LEU A 60 13.90 -3.35 1.81
N GLU A 61 12.69 -3.19 1.28
CA GLU A 61 11.57 -2.63 2.05
C GLU A 61 11.18 -3.54 3.23
N THR A 62 11.20 -4.85 3.04
CA THR A 62 10.94 -5.80 4.13
C THR A 62 12.01 -5.71 5.21
N VAL A 63 13.28 -5.56 4.84
CA VAL A 63 14.39 -5.35 5.78
C VAL A 63 14.22 -4.03 6.53
N LEU A 64 13.89 -2.94 5.84
CA LEU A 64 13.63 -1.65 6.48
C LEU A 64 12.45 -1.73 7.45
N ALA A 65 11.36 -2.39 7.07
CA ALA A 65 10.22 -2.61 7.95
C ALA A 65 10.60 -3.46 9.19
N MET A 66 11.43 -4.49 9.03
CA MET A 66 11.97 -5.26 10.16
C MET A 66 12.83 -4.39 11.09
N ILE A 67 13.68 -3.51 10.54
CA ILE A 67 14.49 -2.57 11.33
C ILE A 67 13.59 -1.60 12.11
N VAL A 68 12.56 -1.04 11.48
CA VAL A 68 11.61 -0.15 12.16
C VAL A 68 10.84 -0.89 13.26
N ALA A 69 10.39 -2.12 12.99
CA ALA A 69 9.73 -2.95 13.98
C ALA A 69 10.64 -3.30 15.18
N ALA A 70 11.94 -3.52 14.93
CA ALA A 70 12.91 -3.83 15.96
C ALA A 70 13.27 -2.63 16.84
N ASN A 71 13.27 -1.41 16.29
CA ASN A 71 13.80 -0.22 16.97
C ASN A 71 12.73 0.76 17.46
N VAL A 72 11.52 0.73 16.90
CA VAL A 72 10.48 1.72 17.19
C VAL A 72 9.28 1.07 17.88
N TRP A 73 8.58 0.17 17.20
CA TRP A 73 7.35 -0.45 17.69
C TRP A 73 6.92 -1.62 16.79
N PHE A 74 6.45 -2.70 17.41
CA PHE A 74 5.81 -3.81 16.72
C PHE A 74 4.47 -4.15 17.37
N PRO A 75 3.39 -4.31 16.59
CA PRO A 75 3.29 -4.06 15.14
C PRO A 75 3.43 -2.59 14.74
N ILE A 76 3.80 -2.33 13.48
CA ILE A 76 4.00 -0.96 12.97
C ILE A 76 2.62 -0.28 12.79
N PRO A 77 2.32 0.83 13.51
CA PRO A 77 1.07 1.56 13.36
C PRO A 77 0.97 2.13 11.95
N PHE A 78 -0.22 1.94 11.35
CA PHE A 78 -0.52 2.39 10.00
C PHE A 78 0.58 2.03 8.99
N ALA A 79 1.06 0.77 9.02
CA ALA A 79 2.23 0.32 8.26
C ALA A 79 2.28 0.81 6.79
N ILE A 80 1.14 0.81 6.08
CA ILE A 80 1.06 1.35 4.72
C ILE A 80 1.42 2.84 4.69
N LEU A 81 0.83 3.66 5.55
CA LEU A 81 1.11 5.10 5.62
C LEU A 81 2.55 5.38 6.05
N THR A 82 3.05 4.61 7.01
CA THR A 82 4.38 4.81 7.60
C THR A 82 5.50 4.37 6.66
N MET A 83 5.30 3.29 5.89
CA MET A 83 6.32 2.72 4.97
C MET A 83 6.17 3.22 3.52
N THR A 84 5.05 3.83 3.12
CA THR A 84 4.93 4.41 1.76
C THR A 84 6.01 5.48 1.46
N PRO A 85 6.36 6.37 2.40
CA PRO A 85 7.44 7.34 2.20
C PRO A 85 8.83 6.70 1.99
N THR A 86 9.08 5.51 2.51
CA THR A 86 10.35 4.77 2.32
C THR A 86 10.38 4.01 0.99
N PHE A 87 9.23 3.45 0.60
CA PHE A 87 9.09 2.65 -0.62
C PHE A 87 9.52 3.40 -1.91
N TYR A 88 9.03 4.61 -2.14
CA TYR A 88 9.30 5.33 -3.40
C TYR A 88 10.76 5.72 -3.59
N PRO A 89 11.46 6.30 -2.60
CA PRO A 89 12.90 6.55 -2.69
C PRO A 89 13.70 5.27 -2.97
N VAL A 90 13.37 4.16 -2.30
CA VAL A 90 14.03 2.87 -2.52
C VAL A 90 13.82 2.38 -3.95
N LEU A 91 12.57 2.38 -4.43
CA LEU A 91 12.24 1.98 -5.79
C LEU A 91 12.97 2.85 -6.81
N ILE A 92 12.99 4.16 -6.62
CA ILE A 92 13.68 5.11 -7.51
C ILE A 92 15.19 4.83 -7.51
N ALA A 93 15.82 4.70 -6.34
CA ALA A 93 17.26 4.43 -6.24
C ALA A 93 17.65 3.11 -6.95
N LEU A 94 16.87 2.04 -6.74
CA LEU A 94 17.09 0.77 -7.42
C LEU A 94 16.80 0.85 -8.92
N PHE A 95 15.83 1.67 -9.34
CA PHE A 95 15.58 1.97 -10.75
C PHE A 95 16.80 2.61 -11.41
N TYR A 96 17.40 3.61 -10.77
CA TYR A 96 18.66 4.21 -11.22
C TYR A 96 19.79 3.18 -11.32
N ALA A 97 19.92 2.30 -10.32
CA ALA A 97 20.99 1.30 -10.27
C ALA A 97 20.83 0.17 -11.32
N ILE A 98 19.61 -0.33 -11.55
CA ILE A 98 19.35 -1.53 -12.36
C ILE A 98 19.04 -1.19 -13.82
N VAL A 99 18.28 -0.11 -14.07
CA VAL A 99 17.87 0.28 -15.42
C VAL A 99 18.91 1.20 -16.06
N GLY A 100 19.55 2.04 -15.25
CA GLY A 100 20.64 2.90 -15.67
C GLY A 100 20.22 4.28 -16.16
N LEU A 101 21.21 5.17 -16.20
CA LEU A 101 21.04 6.59 -16.52
C LEU A 101 20.50 6.88 -17.93
N PRO A 102 20.85 6.12 -19.00
CA PRO A 102 20.36 6.43 -20.35
C PRO A 102 18.84 6.38 -20.48
N VAL A 103 18.19 5.33 -19.93
CA VAL A 103 16.73 5.19 -19.96
C VAL A 103 16.06 6.30 -19.16
N ILE A 104 16.68 6.73 -18.07
CA ILE A 104 16.15 7.80 -17.22
C ILE A 104 16.21 9.15 -17.93
N ARG A 105 17.31 9.44 -18.63
CA ARG A 105 17.40 10.64 -19.47
C ARG A 105 16.30 10.63 -20.54
N GLU A 106 16.02 9.47 -21.13
CA GLU A 106 14.97 9.35 -22.13
C GLU A 106 13.56 9.57 -21.56
N ILE A 107 13.29 9.04 -20.37
CA ILE A 107 12.06 9.31 -19.62
C ILE A 107 11.93 10.81 -19.28
N LEU A 108 13.03 11.44 -18.89
CA LEU A 108 13.06 12.87 -18.56
C LEU A 108 12.89 13.77 -19.79
N ASN A 109 13.37 13.34 -20.96
CA ASN A 109 13.11 14.02 -22.23
C ASN A 109 11.61 14.04 -22.56
N HIS A 110 10.87 12.98 -22.19
CA HIS A 110 9.42 12.89 -22.33
C HIS A 110 8.66 13.40 -21.10
N SER A 111 9.02 14.61 -20.65
CA SER A 111 8.58 15.16 -19.37
C SER A 111 7.05 15.26 -19.21
N ASP A 112 6.31 15.42 -20.30
CA ASP A 112 4.83 15.53 -20.29
C ASP A 112 4.18 14.21 -19.84
N THR A 113 4.63 13.08 -20.39
CA THR A 113 4.12 11.75 -20.02
C THR A 113 4.49 11.39 -18.58
N LEU A 114 5.70 11.77 -18.16
CA LEU A 114 6.16 11.61 -16.79
C LEU A 114 5.34 12.46 -15.80
N GLN A 115 4.98 13.70 -16.17
CA GLN A 115 4.12 14.55 -15.35
C GLN A 115 2.71 13.97 -15.21
N GLN A 116 2.16 13.41 -16.29
CA GLN A 116 0.87 12.73 -16.27
C GLN A 116 0.92 11.49 -15.36
N TYR A 117 1.97 10.68 -15.47
CA TYR A 117 2.20 9.55 -14.57
C TYR A 117 2.34 9.98 -13.11
N LYS A 118 3.12 11.04 -12.82
CA LYS A 118 3.26 11.59 -11.45
C LYS A 118 1.92 12.09 -10.90
N LYS A 119 1.08 12.72 -11.72
CA LYS A 119 -0.25 13.17 -11.30
C LYS A 119 -1.16 11.97 -11.00
N TYR A 120 -1.15 10.97 -11.87
CA TYR A 120 -1.89 9.72 -11.69
C TYR A 120 -1.46 8.96 -10.43
N SER A 121 -0.16 8.76 -10.25
CA SER A 121 0.42 8.08 -9.08
C SER A 121 0.08 8.81 -7.78
N ARG A 122 0.19 10.14 -7.74
CA ARG A 122 -0.24 10.94 -6.58
C ARG A 122 -1.72 10.78 -6.26
N ALA A 123 -2.58 10.78 -7.27
CA ALA A 123 -4.02 10.55 -7.07
C ALA A 123 -4.29 9.15 -6.47
N GLN A 124 -3.58 8.12 -6.96
CA GLN A 124 -3.68 6.76 -6.45
C GLN A 124 -3.19 6.65 -5.00
N GLN A 125 -2.11 7.35 -4.62
CA GLN A 125 -1.62 7.42 -3.24
C GLN A 125 -2.62 8.10 -2.31
N VAL A 126 -3.16 9.25 -2.70
CA VAL A 126 -4.20 9.96 -1.91
C VAL A 126 -5.39 9.03 -1.67
N MET A 127 -5.82 8.28 -2.69
CA MET A 127 -6.88 7.30 -2.58
C MET A 127 -6.56 6.17 -1.57
N ALA A 128 -5.30 5.71 -1.51
CA ALA A 128 -4.84 4.72 -0.53
C ALA A 128 -4.76 5.27 0.90
N ILE A 129 -4.50 6.57 1.07
CA ILE A 129 -4.39 7.25 2.38
C ILE A 129 -5.77 7.59 2.96
N ILE A 130 -6.77 7.85 2.12
CA ILE A 130 -8.13 8.22 2.55
C ILE A 130 -8.73 7.18 3.50
N TYR A 131 -8.48 5.89 3.28
CA TYR A 131 -9.08 4.84 4.10
C TYR A 131 -8.49 4.77 5.53
N PRO A 132 -7.16 4.71 5.73
CA PRO A 132 -6.56 4.86 7.06
C PRO A 132 -6.94 6.17 7.75
N ALA A 133 -6.98 7.28 7.02
CA ALA A 133 -7.38 8.58 7.57
C ALA A 133 -8.84 8.56 8.05
N TYR A 134 -9.73 7.91 7.29
CA TYR A 134 -11.11 7.67 7.70
C TYR A 134 -11.18 6.80 8.97
N GLN A 135 -10.37 5.74 9.08
CA GLN A 135 -10.35 4.89 10.28
C GLN A 135 -9.94 5.69 11.53
N VAL A 136 -8.92 6.54 11.43
CA VAL A 136 -8.51 7.44 12.52
C VAL A 136 -9.63 8.41 12.88
N LEU A 137 -10.25 9.03 11.88
CA LEU A 137 -11.34 9.97 12.07
C LEU A 137 -12.57 9.30 12.72
N PHE A 138 -12.93 8.10 12.28
CA PHE A 138 -14.04 7.32 12.82
C PHE A 138 -13.76 6.90 14.27
N HIS A 139 -12.54 6.48 14.58
CA HIS A 139 -12.15 6.15 15.95
C HIS A 139 -12.20 7.37 16.88
N ALA A 140 -11.73 8.53 16.40
CA ALA A 140 -11.77 9.78 17.15
C ALA A 140 -13.19 10.37 17.30
N ALA A 141 -14.07 10.15 16.32
CA ALA A 141 -15.45 10.63 16.34
C ALA A 141 -16.40 9.73 17.14
N ARG A 142 -15.99 8.49 17.45
CA ARG A 142 -16.76 7.53 18.24
C ARG A 142 -17.09 8.12 19.62
N ARG A 143 -18.38 8.14 20.00
CA ARG A 143 -18.89 8.78 21.24
C ARG A 143 -18.93 10.33 21.22
N THR A 144 -18.86 10.97 20.04
CA THR A 144 -19.06 12.42 19.88
C THR A 144 -20.26 12.74 18.99
N LYS A 145 -20.70 14.01 18.96
CA LYS A 145 -21.81 14.48 18.09
C LYS A 145 -21.53 14.29 16.58
N TYR A 146 -20.31 13.97 16.20
CA TYR A 146 -19.86 13.80 14.81
C TYR A 146 -19.91 12.34 14.33
N GLU A 147 -20.38 11.40 15.14
CA GLU A 147 -20.47 9.98 14.77
C GLU A 147 -21.36 9.77 13.52
N LEU A 148 -22.55 10.37 13.49
CA LEU A 148 -23.49 10.29 12.36
C LEU A 148 -22.89 10.86 11.04
N PRO A 149 -22.36 12.10 11.00
CA PRO A 149 -21.68 12.63 9.81
C PRO A 149 -20.55 11.73 9.27
N VAL A 150 -19.73 11.17 10.17
CA VAL A 150 -18.61 10.31 9.76
C VAL A 150 -19.13 8.97 9.20
N THR A 151 -20.21 8.41 9.74
CA THR A 151 -20.85 7.22 9.14
C THR A 151 -21.35 7.48 7.71
N PHE A 152 -21.88 8.67 7.42
CA PHE A 152 -22.29 9.06 6.06
C PHE A 152 -21.12 9.39 5.12
N LEU A 153 -19.92 9.65 5.66
CA LEU A 153 -18.71 9.84 4.84
C LEU A 153 -18.25 8.53 4.19
N LEU A 154 -18.51 7.39 4.84
CA LEU A 154 -18.14 6.06 4.35
C LEU A 154 -18.73 5.73 2.95
N PRO A 155 -20.03 5.91 2.68
CA PRO A 155 -20.59 5.70 1.34
C PRO A 155 -20.03 6.66 0.29
N VAL A 156 -19.65 7.90 0.67
CA VAL A 156 -19.00 8.84 -0.26
C VAL A 156 -17.60 8.34 -0.66
N ILE A 157 -16.82 7.86 0.30
CA ILE A 157 -15.51 7.22 0.03
C ILE A 157 -15.70 5.99 -0.86
N LYS A 158 -16.71 5.14 -0.58
CA LYS A 158 -17.01 3.95 -1.40
C LYS A 158 -17.38 4.32 -2.84
N LEU A 159 -18.19 5.37 -3.04
CA LEU A 159 -18.54 5.86 -4.37
C LEU A 159 -17.31 6.39 -5.12
N PHE A 160 -16.46 7.16 -4.44
CA PHE A 160 -15.21 7.66 -5.01
C PHE A 160 -14.28 6.51 -5.43
N LEU A 161 -14.13 5.49 -4.58
CA LEU A 161 -13.35 4.30 -4.90
C LEU A 161 -13.93 3.57 -6.11
N LYS A 162 -15.26 3.36 -6.14
CA LYS A 162 -15.99 2.71 -7.23
C LYS A 162 -15.81 3.44 -8.56
N THR A 163 -15.98 4.76 -8.59
CA THR A 163 -15.79 5.56 -9.82
C THR A 163 -14.34 5.46 -10.33
N ASN A 164 -13.35 5.41 -9.44
CA ASN A 164 -11.96 5.26 -9.85
C ASN A 164 -11.67 3.84 -10.37
N VAL A 165 -12.15 2.79 -9.71
CA VAL A 165 -11.97 1.40 -10.19
C VAL A 165 -12.68 1.18 -11.53
N GLN A 166 -13.93 1.65 -11.69
CA GLN A 166 -14.68 1.55 -12.94
C GLN A 166 -14.01 2.27 -14.12
N ARG A 167 -13.28 3.37 -13.86
CA ARG A 167 -12.54 4.09 -14.91
C ARG A 167 -11.28 3.35 -15.38
N HIS A 168 -10.72 2.46 -14.58
CA HIS A 168 -9.42 1.81 -14.84
C HIS A 168 -9.53 0.30 -15.11
N LEU A 169 -10.63 -0.35 -14.70
CA LEU A 169 -10.91 -1.76 -14.97
C LEU A 169 -12.34 -1.92 -15.50
N SER A 170 -12.51 -1.83 -16.82
CA SER A 170 -13.77 -2.03 -17.54
C SER A 170 -14.28 -3.49 -17.56
N HIS A 171 -13.71 -4.40 -16.76
CA HIS A 171 -13.93 -5.84 -16.93
C HIS A 171 -14.06 -6.68 -15.66
N MET A 172 -14.39 -6.07 -14.52
CA MET A 172 -14.73 -6.82 -13.29
C MET A 172 -15.92 -6.13 -12.60
N GLU A 173 -17.06 -6.10 -13.29
CA GLU A 173 -18.30 -5.47 -12.81
C GLU A 173 -19.06 -6.37 -11.80
N ASP A 174 -18.74 -7.66 -11.74
CA ASP A 174 -19.51 -8.65 -10.97
C ASP A 174 -19.03 -8.91 -9.54
N ILE A 175 -17.95 -8.27 -9.07
CA ILE A 175 -17.44 -8.51 -7.70
C ILE A 175 -17.96 -7.44 -6.70
N MET A 176 -18.83 -6.52 -7.15
CA MET A 176 -19.01 -5.21 -6.52
C MET A 176 -19.75 -5.14 -5.17
N PRO A 177 -20.61 -6.09 -4.75
CA PRO A 177 -21.13 -6.12 -3.38
C PRO A 177 -20.14 -6.78 -2.42
N GLU A 178 -19.48 -7.85 -2.89
CA GLU A 178 -18.53 -8.63 -2.12
C GLU A 178 -17.21 -7.88 -1.95
N ALA A 179 -16.70 -7.16 -2.94
CA ALA A 179 -15.45 -6.39 -2.86
C ALA A 179 -15.49 -5.24 -1.85
N VAL A 180 -16.66 -4.79 -1.42
CA VAL A 180 -16.83 -3.71 -0.42
C VAL A 180 -16.91 -4.29 0.99
N ILE A 181 -17.64 -5.39 1.17
CA ILE A 181 -17.63 -6.18 2.42
C ILE A 181 -16.24 -6.79 2.60
N PHE A 182 -15.68 -7.36 1.54
CA PHE A 182 -14.31 -7.81 1.42
C PHE A 182 -13.32 -6.67 1.47
N SER A 183 -13.53 -5.43 1.01
CA SER A 183 -12.53 -4.38 1.26
C SER A 183 -12.50 -4.00 2.72
N VAL A 184 -13.65 -4.02 3.42
CA VAL A 184 -13.70 -3.82 4.87
C VAL A 184 -13.12 -5.01 5.59
N ASP A 185 -13.46 -6.25 5.21
CA ASP A 185 -12.95 -7.49 5.81
C ASP A 185 -11.53 -7.84 5.38
N LEU A 186 -11.07 -7.40 4.21
CA LEU A 186 -9.69 -7.52 3.70
C LEU A 186 -8.87 -6.38 4.27
N PHE A 187 -9.37 -5.15 4.45
CA PHE A 187 -8.62 -4.18 5.25
C PHE A 187 -8.62 -4.56 6.71
N ASN A 188 -9.70 -5.12 7.27
CA ASN A 188 -9.74 -5.61 8.65
C ASN A 188 -8.96 -6.91 8.81
N ALA A 189 -8.85 -7.74 7.76
CA ALA A 189 -7.98 -8.91 7.71
C ALA A 189 -6.53 -8.56 7.40
N LEU A 190 -6.25 -7.52 6.60
CA LEU A 190 -4.92 -6.97 6.40
C LEU A 190 -4.48 -6.28 7.68
N GLN A 191 -5.36 -5.48 8.30
CA GLN A 191 -5.14 -4.95 9.63
C GLN A 191 -4.97 -6.10 10.61
N SER A 192 -5.77 -7.18 10.61
CA SER A 192 -5.55 -8.30 11.54
C SER A 192 -4.29 -9.12 11.24
N VAL A 193 -3.85 -9.14 9.98
CA VAL A 193 -2.56 -9.68 9.54
C VAL A 193 -1.39 -8.79 10.00
N PHE A 194 -1.58 -7.47 10.08
CA PHE A 194 -0.61 -6.51 10.59
C PHE A 194 -0.78 -6.20 12.10
N TYR A 195 -1.91 -6.56 12.72
CA TYR A 195 -2.44 -6.14 14.03
C TYR A 195 -3.51 -7.14 14.48
N VAL A 196 -3.09 -8.28 15.05
CA VAL A 196 -3.78 -8.69 16.29
C VAL A 196 -3.15 -7.82 17.40
N VAL A 197 -3.85 -7.48 18.48
CA VAL A 197 -3.38 -6.58 19.56
C VAL A 197 -3.58 -5.07 19.33
N PHE A 198 -4.80 -4.66 19.00
CA PHE A 198 -5.33 -3.42 19.62
C PHE A 198 -6.51 -3.68 20.57
N THR A 199 -7.07 -4.90 20.57
CA THR A 199 -8.17 -5.30 21.47
C THR A 199 -7.74 -6.04 22.73
N ALA A 200 -6.45 -6.36 22.90
CA ALA A 200 -5.94 -7.02 24.11
C ALA A 200 -5.17 -6.09 25.07
N ALA A 201 -4.96 -4.82 24.70
CA ALA A 201 -4.16 -3.85 25.48
C ALA A 201 -4.97 -2.67 26.05
N LEU A 202 -6.30 -2.64 25.86
CA LEU A 202 -7.17 -1.68 26.54
C LEU A 202 -7.98 -2.42 27.60
N PRO A 203 -7.86 -2.06 28.90
CA PRO A 203 -8.71 -2.64 29.93
C PRO A 203 -10.19 -2.31 29.66
N PRO A 204 -11.12 -3.17 30.08
CA PRO A 204 -12.54 -2.92 29.93
C PRO A 204 -12.94 -1.70 30.78
N PHE A 205 -13.48 -0.67 30.13
CA PHE A 205 -14.29 0.38 30.75
C PHE A 205 -15.58 0.55 29.95
#